data_AF-A0A9K3D527-F1
#
_entry.id   AF-A0A9K3D527-F1
#
_cell.length_a   1.000
_cell.length_b   1.000
_cell.length_c   1.000
_cell.angle_alpha   90.00
_cell.angle_beta   90.00
_cell.angle_gamma   90.00
#
_symmetry.space_group_name_H-M   'P 1'
#
loop_
_entity.id
_entity.type
_entity.pdbx_description
1 polymer ?
#
loop_
_entity_poly.entity_id
_entity_poly.type
_entity_poly.pdbx_seq_one_letter_code
_entity_poly.pdbx_strand_id
1 'polypeptide(L)'
;MVLYNFKRIQSVPVSKDMIDIVLNKTQKGTPTVCHMGWPIVRIRQFYMRKVKFTQNQVNDRLSQILTDFPQVDSIHPFYADLLNVLYDRDYYKLALGQLNACRGVCDNIGKQYVKLLKYGESQFQCKSLKRAALGRMMTMLSKQKSALEYLENVRQHMSRLPSIDPSARTLVLVGFPSVGKSSVLNSMTEAR
;
A
#
# COMPACT_ATOMS: atom_id res chain seq x y z
N MET A 1 -8.47 26.01 -1.88
CA MET A 1 -8.28 25.20 -3.09
C MET A 1 -7.18 24.18 -2.81
N VAL A 2 -7.30 22.93 -3.27
CA VAL A 2 -6.42 21.84 -2.81
C VAL A 2 -5.05 21.99 -3.46
N LEU A 3 -4.09 22.53 -2.70
CA LEU A 3 -2.67 22.40 -3.04
C LEU A 3 -2.31 20.92 -2.91
N TYR A 4 -2.03 20.25 -4.03
CA TYR A 4 -1.65 18.83 -4.00
C TYR A 4 -0.28 18.69 -3.34
N ASN A 5 -0.25 18.03 -2.17
CA ASN A 5 0.98 17.79 -1.43
C ASN A 5 1.38 16.31 -1.54
N PHE A 6 2.21 16.01 -2.53
CA PHE A 6 2.73 14.66 -2.78
C PHE A 6 3.76 14.19 -1.74
N LYS A 7 4.18 15.06 -0.79
CA LYS A 7 5.13 14.68 0.28
C LYS A 7 4.47 13.91 1.43
N ARG A 8 3.14 13.86 1.50
CA ARG A 8 2.40 13.17 2.57
C ARG A 8 2.27 11.66 2.38
N ILE A 9 2.61 11.13 1.21
CA ILE A 9 2.49 9.71 0.88
C ILE A 9 3.49 8.91 1.73
N GLN A 10 2.98 7.94 2.50
CA GLN A 10 3.82 7.08 3.33
C GLN A 10 4.72 6.17 2.48
N SER A 11 5.84 5.74 3.05
CA SER A 11 6.74 4.80 2.36
C SER A 11 6.03 3.48 2.06
N VAL A 12 6.23 2.98 0.85
CA VAL A 12 5.70 1.69 0.40
C VAL A 12 6.78 0.64 0.62
N PRO A 13 6.64 -0.25 1.61
CA PRO A 13 7.65 -1.29 1.85
C PRO A 13 7.69 -2.30 0.70
N VAL A 14 8.87 -2.86 0.45
CA VAL A 14 9.03 -4.00 -0.47
C VAL A 14 8.23 -5.19 0.05
N SER A 15 7.79 -6.07 -0.84
CA SER A 15 6.93 -7.21 -0.49
C SER A 15 7.46 -8.07 0.67
N LYS A 16 8.78 -8.33 0.74
CA LYS A 16 9.40 -9.09 1.85
C LYS A 16 9.25 -8.35 3.18
N ASP A 17 9.63 -7.08 3.21
CA ASP A 17 9.52 -6.25 4.41
C ASP A 17 8.07 -6.10 4.85
N MET A 18 7.14 -5.98 3.90
CA MET A 18 5.70 -5.92 4.17
C MET A 18 5.20 -7.19 4.86
N ILE A 19 5.64 -8.37 4.39
CA ILE A 19 5.33 -9.67 5.00
C ILE A 19 5.87 -9.71 6.44
N ASP A 20 7.13 -9.34 6.63
CA ASP A 20 7.79 -9.39 7.94
C ASP A 20 7.14 -8.42 8.93
N ILE A 21 6.80 -7.20 8.51
CA ILE A 21 6.08 -6.21 9.31
C ILE A 21 4.72 -6.79 9.77
N VAL A 22 3.96 -7.40 8.86
CA VAL A 22 2.63 -7.94 9.16
C VAL A 22 2.71 -9.15 10.11
N LEU A 23 3.65 -10.07 9.88
CA LEU A 23 3.83 -11.25 10.72
C LEU A 23 4.35 -10.87 12.12
N ASN A 24 5.33 -9.97 12.20
CA ASN A 24 5.85 -9.47 13.47
C ASN A 24 4.77 -8.75 14.28
N LYS A 25 3.96 -7.91 13.64
CA LYS A 25 2.85 -7.21 14.29
C LYS A 25 1.77 -8.19 14.75
N THR A 26 1.52 -9.26 13.99
CA THR A 26 0.61 -10.34 14.41
C THR A 26 1.13 -11.06 15.64
N GLN A 27 2.43 -11.37 15.70
CA GLN A 27 3.04 -12.06 16.84
C GLN A 27 3.05 -11.19 18.10
N LYS A 28 3.35 -9.90 17.99
CA LYS A 28 3.36 -8.95 19.12
C LYS A 28 1.94 -8.53 19.56
N GLY A 29 1.01 -8.39 18.63
CA GLY A 29 -0.34 -7.89 18.88
C GLY A 29 -1.37 -8.94 19.31
N THR A 30 -1.00 -10.22 19.35
CA THR A 30 -1.91 -11.32 19.75
C THR A 30 -1.24 -12.26 20.75
N PRO A 31 -1.98 -12.86 21.70
CA PRO A 31 -1.42 -13.82 22.64
C PRO A 31 -0.72 -14.97 21.90
N THR A 32 0.39 -15.48 22.44
CA THR A 32 1.27 -16.44 21.76
C THR A 32 1.16 -17.86 22.32
N VAL A 33 0.87 -18.00 23.61
CA VAL A 33 0.80 -19.30 24.29
C VAL A 33 -0.59 -19.90 24.18
N CYS A 34 -0.66 -21.19 23.84
CA CYS A 34 -1.89 -21.99 23.80
C CYS A 34 -1.58 -23.38 24.38
N HIS A 35 -2.26 -23.75 25.47
CA HIS A 35 -2.07 -25.03 26.14
C HIS A 35 -3.02 -26.11 25.57
N MET A 36 -2.57 -27.36 25.57
CA MET A 36 -3.35 -28.50 25.05
C MET A 36 -4.63 -28.79 25.83
N GLY A 37 -4.64 -28.56 27.16
CA GLY A 37 -5.80 -28.84 28.02
C GLY A 37 -6.92 -27.79 27.97
N TRP A 38 -6.83 -26.78 27.10
CA TRP A 38 -7.89 -25.76 27.00
C TRP A 38 -9.13 -26.30 26.30
N PRO A 39 -10.34 -25.81 26.67
CA PRO A 39 -11.54 -26.11 25.92
C PRO A 39 -11.38 -25.76 24.44
N ILE A 40 -11.86 -26.63 23.54
CA ILE A 40 -11.71 -26.46 22.08
C ILE A 40 -12.21 -25.10 21.59
N VAL A 41 -13.27 -24.57 22.21
CA VAL A 41 -13.82 -23.23 21.91
C VAL A 41 -12.76 -22.13 22.09
N ARG A 42 -11.98 -22.19 23.18
CA ARG A 42 -10.89 -21.24 23.45
C ARG A 42 -9.75 -21.38 22.44
N ILE A 43 -9.40 -22.61 22.08
CA ILE A 43 -8.37 -22.90 21.06
C ILE A 43 -8.79 -22.36 19.69
N ARG A 44 -10.04 -22.58 19.29
CA ARG A 44 -10.61 -22.03 18.05
C ARG A 44 -10.55 -20.50 18.04
N GLN A 45 -11.01 -19.86 19.11
CA GLN A 45 -10.95 -18.39 19.25
C GLN A 45 -9.53 -17.85 19.17
N PHE A 46 -8.56 -18.53 19.79
CA PHE A 46 -7.14 -18.15 19.75
C PHE A 46 -6.61 -18.10 18.30
N TYR A 47 -6.84 -19.15 17.51
CA TYR A 47 -6.37 -19.20 16.12
C TYR A 47 -7.19 -18.31 15.18
N MET A 48 -8.49 -18.18 15.39
CA MET A 48 -9.34 -17.23 14.65
C MET A 48 -8.87 -15.79 14.85
N ARG A 49 -8.52 -15.42 16.09
CA ARG A 49 -8.00 -14.08 16.40
C ARG A 49 -6.72 -13.80 15.63
N LYS A 50 -5.80 -14.77 15.52
CA LYS A 50 -4.56 -14.62 14.74
C LYS A 50 -4.85 -14.40 13.25
N VAL A 51 -5.69 -15.24 12.65
CA VAL A 51 -6.04 -15.11 11.21
C VAL A 51 -6.72 -13.77 10.93
N LYS A 52 -7.70 -13.38 11.76
CA LYS A 52 -8.44 -12.13 11.58
C LYS A 52 -7.57 -10.89 11.85
N PHE A 53 -6.67 -10.97 12.82
CA PHE A 53 -5.72 -9.88 13.08
C PHE A 53 -4.79 -9.68 11.87
N THR A 54 -4.22 -10.74 11.30
CA THR A 54 -3.40 -10.63 10.10
C THR A 54 -4.18 -10.10 8.91
N GLN A 55 -5.40 -10.61 8.67
CA GLN A 55 -6.30 -10.12 7.62
C GLN A 55 -6.49 -8.60 7.73
N ASN A 56 -6.82 -8.10 8.92
CA ASN A 56 -6.99 -6.67 9.16
C ASN A 56 -5.70 -5.89 8.91
N GLN A 57 -4.55 -6.37 9.40
CA GLN A 57 -3.27 -5.69 9.17
C GLN A 57 -2.89 -5.58 7.69
N VAL A 58 -3.14 -6.62 6.90
CA VAL A 58 -2.93 -6.58 5.45
C VAL A 58 -3.88 -5.58 4.80
N ASN A 59 -5.16 -5.59 5.20
CA ASN A 59 -6.17 -4.70 4.65
C ASN A 59 -5.90 -3.23 4.98
N ASP A 60 -5.55 -2.93 6.23
CA ASP A 60 -5.21 -1.58 6.69
C ASP A 60 -4.01 -1.02 5.91
N ARG A 61 -2.96 -1.81 5.73
CA ARG A 61 -1.76 -1.38 5.01
C ARG A 61 -2.00 -1.18 3.52
N LEU A 62 -2.67 -2.12 2.86
CA LEU A 62 -3.00 -1.96 1.44
C LEU A 62 -3.98 -0.80 1.23
N SER A 63 -4.95 -0.62 2.13
CA SER A 63 -5.88 0.51 2.05
C SER A 63 -5.17 1.84 2.24
N GLN A 64 -4.24 1.95 3.18
CA GLN A 64 -3.42 3.15 3.37
C GLN A 64 -2.65 3.52 2.10
N ILE A 65 -2.00 2.55 1.45
CA ILE A 65 -1.33 2.78 0.17
C ILE A 65 -2.34 3.29 -0.87
N LEU A 66 -3.47 2.60 -1.04
CA LEU A 66 -4.49 2.98 -2.04
C LEU A 66 -5.10 4.36 -1.81
N THR A 67 -5.18 4.83 -0.55
CA THR A 67 -5.72 6.16 -0.22
C THR A 67 -4.70 7.27 -0.32
N ASP A 68 -3.42 6.99 -0.06
CA ASP A 68 -2.38 8.00 -0.07
C ASP A 68 -2.00 8.41 -1.51
N PHE A 69 -2.11 7.47 -2.46
CA PHE A 69 -1.84 7.74 -3.87
C PHE A 69 -3.00 8.50 -4.55
N PRO A 70 -2.71 9.56 -5.33
CA PRO A 70 -3.76 10.33 -5.99
C PRO A 70 -4.42 9.55 -7.13
N GLN A 71 -5.75 9.61 -7.19
CA GLN A 71 -6.50 9.05 -8.31
C GLN A 71 -6.37 9.96 -9.53
N VAL A 72 -5.75 9.46 -10.60
CA VAL A 72 -5.45 10.25 -11.80
C VAL A 72 -6.71 10.86 -12.43
N ASP A 73 -7.86 10.21 -12.30
CA ASP A 73 -9.13 10.67 -12.89
C ASP A 73 -9.81 11.78 -12.07
N SER A 74 -9.44 11.97 -10.81
CA SER A 74 -10.09 12.94 -9.91
C SER A 74 -9.20 14.15 -9.58
N ILE A 75 -7.95 14.17 -10.05
CA ILE A 75 -7.04 15.30 -9.86
C ILE A 75 -7.22 16.33 -10.98
N HIS A 76 -6.70 17.54 -10.74
CA HIS A 76 -6.72 18.60 -11.74
C HIS A 76 -6.04 18.15 -13.06
N PRO A 77 -6.60 18.48 -14.25
CA PRO A 77 -6.08 18.04 -15.55
C PRO A 77 -4.57 18.26 -15.73
N PHE A 78 -4.05 19.42 -15.31
CA PHE A 78 -2.61 19.71 -15.30
C PHE A 78 -1.77 18.60 -14.63
N TYR A 79 -2.17 18.14 -13.44
CA TYR A 79 -1.47 17.07 -12.74
C TYR A 79 -1.76 15.71 -13.36
N ALA A 80 -2.96 15.47 -13.88
CA ALA A 80 -3.29 14.23 -14.58
C ALA A 80 -2.38 14.02 -15.81
N ASP A 81 -2.21 15.06 -16.63
CA ASP A 81 -1.35 15.04 -17.81
C ASP A 81 0.13 14.94 -17.42
N LEU A 82 0.56 15.66 -16.38
CA LEU A 82 1.93 15.55 -15.86
C LEU A 82 2.25 14.13 -15.39
N LEU A 83 1.35 13.49 -14.62
CA LEU A 83 1.52 12.11 -14.18
C LEU A 83 1.50 11.13 -15.36
N ASN A 84 0.67 11.38 -16.37
CA ASN A 84 0.61 10.54 -17.56
C ASN A 84 1.96 10.55 -18.32
N VAL A 85 2.57 11.72 -18.49
CA VAL A 85 3.88 11.87 -19.15
C VAL A 85 5.00 11.24 -18.31
N LEU A 86 4.97 11.37 -16.99
CA LEU A 86 6.05 10.88 -16.11
C LEU A 86 5.99 9.38 -15.81
N TYR A 87 4.80 8.82 -15.63
CA TYR A 87 4.64 7.50 -15.00
C TYR A 87 3.89 6.46 -15.81
N ASP A 88 3.37 6.84 -16.99
CA ASP A 88 2.38 6.08 -17.76
C ASP A 88 1.11 5.83 -16.93
N ARG A 89 0.02 6.51 -17.32
CA ARG A 89 -1.26 6.43 -16.60
C ARG A 89 -1.77 4.99 -16.51
N ASP A 90 -1.59 4.18 -17.55
CA ASP A 90 -2.20 2.86 -17.61
C ASP A 90 -1.44 1.88 -16.71
N TYR A 91 -0.10 1.95 -16.71
CA TYR A 91 0.71 1.17 -15.79
C TYR A 91 0.50 1.56 -14.33
N TYR A 92 0.37 2.87 -14.05
CA TYR A 92 0.05 3.38 -12.73
C TYR A 92 -1.28 2.84 -12.18
N LYS A 93 -2.35 2.93 -12.99
CA LYS A 93 -3.67 2.40 -12.63
C LYS A 93 -3.65 0.88 -12.45
N LEU A 94 -2.91 0.17 -13.31
CA LEU A 94 -2.78 -1.28 -13.21
C LEU A 94 -2.12 -1.69 -11.88
N ALA A 95 -1.05 -1.01 -11.47
CA ALA A 95 -0.35 -1.31 -10.22
C ALA A 95 -1.26 -1.10 -8.99
N LEU A 96 -2.00 0.02 -8.93
CA LEU A 96 -2.98 0.26 -7.86
C LEU A 96 -4.14 -0.74 -7.92
N GLY A 97 -4.61 -1.09 -9.12
CA GLY A 97 -5.65 -2.10 -9.33
C GLY A 97 -5.23 -3.48 -8.83
N GLN A 98 -3.98 -3.89 -9.07
CA GLN A 98 -3.41 -5.14 -8.58
C GLN A 98 -3.38 -5.19 -7.05
N LEU A 99 -3.01 -4.10 -6.37
CA LEU A 99 -3.04 -4.03 -4.91
C LEU A 99 -4.47 -4.10 -4.37
N ASN A 100 -5.43 -3.43 -5.01
CA ASN A 100 -6.83 -3.50 -4.62
C ASN A 100 -7.43 -4.90 -4.79
N ALA A 101 -7.09 -5.58 -5.89
CA ALA A 101 -7.48 -6.97 -6.10
C ALA A 101 -6.85 -7.89 -5.05
N CYS A 102 -5.56 -7.72 -4.75
CA CYS A 102 -4.86 -8.46 -3.71
C CYS A 102 -5.53 -8.28 -2.34
N ARG A 103 -5.91 -7.05 -1.99
CA ARG A 103 -6.66 -6.74 -0.76
C ARG A 103 -7.95 -7.54 -0.67
N GLY A 104 -8.76 -7.57 -1.74
CA GLY A 104 -10.00 -8.35 -1.79
C GLY A 104 -9.78 -9.86 -1.66
N VAL A 105 -8.75 -10.40 -2.31
CA VAL A 105 -8.41 -11.82 -2.22
C VAL A 105 -7.97 -12.20 -0.80
N CYS A 106 -7.12 -11.39 -0.15
CA CYS A 106 -6.69 -11.62 1.23
C CYS A 106 -7.86 -11.57 2.21
N ASP A 107 -8.82 -10.65 2.01
CA ASP A 107 -10.04 -10.56 2.81
C ASP A 107 -10.90 -11.84 2.68
N ASN A 108 -11.05 -12.34 1.46
CA ASN A 108 -11.77 -13.58 1.18
C ASN A 108 -11.08 -14.81 1.80
N ILE A 109 -9.76 -14.91 1.71
CA ILE A 109 -8.97 -15.97 2.36
C ILE A 109 -9.22 -15.93 3.87
N GLY A 110 -9.14 -14.74 4.49
CA GLY A 110 -9.41 -14.57 5.93
C GLY A 110 -10.78 -15.07 6.33
N LYS A 111 -11.83 -14.65 5.61
CA LYS A 111 -13.22 -15.10 5.85
C LYS A 111 -13.38 -16.62 5.70
N GLN A 112 -12.80 -17.22 4.66
CA GLN A 112 -12.88 -18.67 4.42
C GLN A 112 -12.23 -19.47 5.56
N TYR A 113 -10.98 -19.13 5.94
CA TYR A 113 -10.28 -19.87 7.00
C TYR A 113 -10.88 -19.64 8.38
N VAL A 114 -11.46 -18.47 8.66
CA VAL A 114 -12.21 -18.24 9.90
C VAL A 114 -13.45 -19.14 9.97
N LYS A 115 -14.16 -19.35 8.85
CA LYS A 115 -15.28 -20.30 8.80
C LYS A 115 -14.81 -21.74 9.05
N LEU A 116 -13.72 -22.18 8.41
CA LEU A 116 -13.16 -23.53 8.61
C LEU A 116 -12.71 -23.76 10.06
N LEU A 117 -12.10 -22.76 10.70
CA LEU A 117 -11.67 -22.83 12.10
C LEU A 117 -12.82 -23.03 13.08
N LYS A 118 -14.08 -22.72 12.71
CA LYS A 118 -15.24 -22.97 13.59
C LYS A 118 -15.48 -24.45 13.84
N TYR A 119 -15.06 -25.30 12.90
CA TYR A 119 -15.25 -26.74 12.92
C TYR A 119 -13.97 -27.51 13.29
N GLY A 120 -12.87 -26.83 13.68
CA GLY A 120 -11.63 -27.51 14.04
C GLY A 120 -11.76 -28.32 15.33
N GLU A 121 -11.42 -29.60 15.32
CA GLU A 121 -11.66 -30.53 16.44
C GLU A 121 -10.47 -30.65 17.38
N SER A 122 -9.26 -30.40 16.88
CA SER A 122 -8.03 -30.50 17.66
C SER A 122 -7.15 -29.25 17.54
N GLN A 123 -6.25 -29.08 18.51
CA GLN A 123 -5.24 -28.02 18.46
C GLN A 123 -4.34 -28.16 17.22
N PHE A 124 -3.99 -29.38 16.84
CA PHE A 124 -3.15 -29.65 15.67
C PHE A 124 -3.83 -29.18 14.37
N GLN A 125 -5.10 -29.54 14.19
CA GLN A 125 -5.88 -29.12 13.02
C GLN A 125 -6.02 -27.59 12.97
N CYS A 126 -6.34 -26.94 14.09
CA CYS A 126 -6.45 -25.48 14.15
C CYS A 126 -5.11 -24.78 13.86
N LYS A 127 -3.98 -25.34 14.34
CA LYS A 127 -2.63 -24.84 14.06
C LYS A 127 -2.29 -24.95 12.57
N SER A 128 -2.64 -26.07 11.94
CA SER A 128 -2.46 -26.30 10.50
C SER A 128 -3.27 -25.31 9.67
N LEU A 129 -4.57 -25.16 9.98
CA LEU A 129 -5.45 -24.18 9.32
C LEU A 129 -4.92 -22.75 9.43
N LYS A 130 -4.44 -22.35 10.62
CA LYS A 130 -3.80 -21.05 10.80
C LYS A 130 -2.57 -20.88 9.92
N ARG A 131 -1.69 -21.89 9.87
CA ARG A 131 -0.46 -21.83 9.04
C ARG A 131 -0.80 -21.72 7.56
N ALA A 132 -1.79 -22.48 7.09
CA ALA A 132 -2.26 -22.42 5.71
C ALA A 132 -2.86 -21.04 5.36
N ALA A 133 -3.69 -20.48 6.26
CA ALA A 133 -4.30 -19.16 6.06
C ALA A 133 -3.24 -18.05 5.92
N LEU A 134 -2.30 -17.98 6.87
CA LEU A 134 -1.22 -16.99 6.84
C LEU A 134 -0.31 -17.19 5.63
N GLY A 135 0.07 -18.44 5.33
CA GLY A 135 0.90 -18.76 4.17
C GLY A 135 0.26 -18.25 2.87
N ARG A 136 -1.03 -18.54 2.65
CA ARG A 136 -1.75 -18.08 1.45
C ARG A 136 -1.82 -16.55 1.35
N MET A 137 -2.07 -15.85 2.45
CA MET A 137 -2.05 -14.38 2.47
C MET A 137 -0.66 -13.83 2.11
N MET A 138 0.41 -14.38 2.69
CA MET A 138 1.78 -13.93 2.39
C MET A 138 2.20 -14.27 0.95
N THR A 139 1.78 -15.42 0.41
CA THR A 139 2.00 -15.75 -1.00
C THR A 139 1.32 -14.75 -1.93
N MET A 140 0.11 -14.30 -1.61
CA MET A 140 -0.57 -13.27 -2.40
C MET A 140 0.17 -11.93 -2.36
N LEU A 141 0.72 -11.53 -1.21
CA LEU A 141 1.55 -10.33 -1.09
C LEU A 141 2.89 -10.46 -1.82
N SER A 142 3.51 -11.65 -1.76
CA SER A 142 4.77 -11.95 -2.46
C SER A 142 4.65 -11.77 -3.97
N LYS A 143 3.50 -12.13 -4.54
CA LYS A 143 3.21 -11.94 -5.98
C LYS A 143 3.14 -10.48 -6.40
N GLN A 144 2.90 -9.53 -5.49
CA GLN A 144 2.79 -8.10 -5.80
C GLN A 144 4.12 -7.34 -5.70
N LYS A 145 5.26 -8.05 -5.74
CA LYS A 145 6.59 -7.45 -5.62
C LYS A 145 6.83 -6.32 -6.62
N SER A 146 6.57 -6.55 -7.90
CA SER A 146 6.80 -5.56 -8.97
C SER A 146 5.94 -4.31 -8.80
N ALA A 147 4.67 -4.46 -8.43
CA ALA A 147 3.76 -3.35 -8.19
C ALA A 147 4.20 -2.49 -7.00
N LEU A 148 4.61 -3.11 -5.89
CA LEU A 148 5.11 -2.39 -4.71
C LEU A 148 6.42 -1.64 -4.98
N GLU A 149 7.35 -2.27 -5.69
CA GLU A 149 8.62 -1.64 -6.07
C GLU A 149 8.40 -0.44 -7.00
N TYR A 150 7.52 -0.58 -7.99
CA TYR A 150 7.14 0.51 -8.87
C TYR A 150 6.49 1.67 -8.09
N LEU A 151 5.53 1.39 -7.22
CA LEU A 151 4.85 2.43 -6.43
C LEU A 151 5.80 3.17 -5.49
N GLU A 152 6.78 2.48 -4.89
CA GLU A 152 7.80 3.16 -4.07
C GLU A 152 8.67 4.10 -4.92
N ASN A 153 9.09 3.68 -6.12
CA ASN A 153 9.84 4.54 -7.04
C ASN A 153 9.02 5.77 -7.46
N VAL A 154 7.75 5.56 -7.81
CA VAL A 154 6.81 6.65 -8.14
C VAL A 154 6.69 7.61 -6.95
N ARG A 155 6.47 7.10 -5.74
CA ARG A 155 6.39 7.92 -4.52
C ARG A 155 7.63 8.76 -4.30
N GLN A 156 8.82 8.17 -4.40
CA GLN A 156 10.09 8.88 -4.24
C GLN A 156 10.23 10.02 -5.25
N HIS A 157 9.90 9.77 -6.52
CA HIS A 157 9.92 10.81 -7.54
C HIS A 157 8.86 11.90 -7.28
N MET A 158 7.62 11.51 -6.95
CA MET A 158 6.51 12.43 -6.66
C MET A 158 6.81 13.35 -5.48
N SER A 159 7.51 12.86 -4.45
CA SER A 159 7.90 13.67 -3.29
C SER A 159 8.85 14.83 -3.61
N ARG A 160 9.53 14.77 -4.77
CA ARG A 160 10.44 15.82 -5.27
C ARG A 160 9.75 16.82 -6.19
N LEU A 161 8.52 16.55 -6.63
CA LEU A 161 7.80 17.45 -7.52
C LEU A 161 7.49 18.78 -6.80
N PRO A 162 7.68 19.93 -7.47
CA PRO A 162 7.27 21.21 -6.92
C PRO A 162 5.74 21.28 -6.86
N SER A 163 5.23 21.98 -5.85
CA SER A 163 3.80 22.26 -5.72
C SER A 163 3.43 23.48 -6.57
N ILE A 164 2.69 23.27 -7.64
CA ILE A 164 2.21 24.32 -8.55
C ILE A 164 0.70 24.48 -8.35
N ASP A 165 0.21 25.71 -8.16
CA ASP A 165 -1.22 26.00 -8.17
C ASP A 165 -1.64 26.43 -9.58
N PRO A 166 -2.44 25.62 -10.31
CA PRO A 166 -2.87 25.96 -11.67
C PRO A 166 -3.77 27.20 -11.76
N SER A 167 -4.38 27.61 -10.65
CA SER A 167 -5.30 28.75 -10.59
C SER A 167 -4.63 30.07 -10.20
N ALA A 168 -3.40 30.01 -9.68
CA ALA A 168 -2.65 31.19 -9.30
C ALA A 168 -2.11 31.95 -10.52
N ARG A 169 -1.81 33.24 -10.35
CA ARG A 169 -1.12 34.02 -11.38
C ARG A 169 0.28 33.44 -11.57
N THR A 170 0.50 32.83 -12.73
CA THR A 170 1.76 32.16 -13.07
C THR A 170 2.39 32.81 -14.31
N LEU A 171 3.72 32.88 -14.33
CA LEU A 171 4.52 33.28 -15.48
C LEU A 171 5.33 32.06 -15.94
N VAL A 172 5.24 31.72 -17.22
CA VAL A 172 5.97 30.57 -17.79
C VAL A 172 7.12 31.08 -18.65
N LEU A 173 8.34 30.61 -18.38
CA LEU A 173 9.52 30.91 -19.20
C LEU A 173 9.72 29.81 -20.25
N VAL A 174 9.45 30.12 -21.52
CA VAL A 174 9.59 29.19 -22.66
C VAL A 174 10.68 29.68 -23.62
N GLY A 175 11.43 28.75 -24.23
CA GLY A 175 12.44 29.07 -25.24
C GLY A 175 13.41 27.90 -25.46
N PHE A 176 14.24 27.98 -26.50
CA PHE A 176 15.18 26.93 -26.89
C PHE A 176 16.13 26.51 -25.75
N PRO A 177 16.66 25.27 -25.75
CA PRO A 177 17.71 24.88 -24.81
C PRO A 177 18.85 25.93 -24.76
N SER A 178 19.41 26.14 -23.57
CA SER A 178 20.57 27.03 -23.35
C SER A 178 20.42 28.54 -23.65
N VAL A 179 19.23 29.09 -23.94
CA VAL A 179 19.05 30.56 -24.14
C VAL A 179 19.04 31.42 -22.86
N GLY A 180 19.48 30.90 -21.71
CA GLY A 180 19.58 31.69 -20.46
C GLY A 180 18.32 31.82 -19.59
N LYS A 181 17.25 31.05 -19.87
CA LYS A 181 15.98 31.05 -19.09
C LYS A 181 16.20 30.83 -17.58
N SER A 182 17.05 29.87 -17.21
CA SER A 182 17.35 29.61 -15.79
C SER A 182 18.12 30.75 -15.14
N SER A 183 18.99 31.44 -15.88
CA SER A 183 19.69 32.63 -15.37
C SER A 183 18.74 33.79 -15.08
N VAL A 184 17.71 33.96 -15.92
CA VAL A 184 16.64 34.96 -15.69
C VAL A 184 15.80 34.58 -14.46
N LEU A 185 15.47 33.31 -14.27
CA LEU A 185 14.75 32.85 -13.09
C LEU A 185 15.54 33.14 -11.79
N ASN A 186 16.83 32.82 -11.80
CA ASN A 186 17.72 33.00 -10.65
C ASN A 186 18.03 34.48 -10.35
N SER A 187 17.92 35.37 -11.33
CA SER A 187 18.08 36.81 -11.10
C SER A 187 16.81 37.47 -10.59
N MET A 188 15.64 36.96 -10.99
CA MET A 188 14.34 37.50 -10.59
C MET A 188 13.80 36.90 -9.28
N THR A 189 14.26 35.72 -8.88
CA THR A 189 13.72 34.98 -7.72
C THR A 189 14.82 34.30 -6.90
N GLU A 190 14.53 33.95 -5.65
CA GLU A 190 15.42 33.17 -4.78
C GLU A 190 15.37 31.65 -5.04
N ALA A 191 14.81 31.21 -6.18
CA ALA A 191 14.80 29.82 -6.57
C ALA A 191 16.26 29.36 -6.82
N ARG A 192 16.80 28.55 -5.89
CA ARG A 192 18.09 27.87 -6.03
C ARG A 192 17.88 26.40 -6.35
#